data_AF-R9I037-F1
#
_entry.id   AF-R9I037-F1
#
_cell.length_a   1.000
_cell.length_b   1.000
_cell.length_c   1.000
_cell.angle_alpha   90.00
_cell.angle_beta   90.00
_cell.angle_gamma   90.00
#
_symmetry.space_group_name_H-M   'P 1'
#
loop_
_entity.id
_entity.type
_entity.pdbx_description
1 polymer ?
#
loop_
_entity_poly.entity_id
_entity_poly.type
_entity_poly.pdbx_seq_one_letter_code
_entity_poly.pdbx_strand_id
1 'polypeptide(L)'
;MKNLVYALVGAGFMIACQPSDQPEISGMLTGIESDTLLVQSFPVNDRDSRRTDTIAMQNGSFAFNLGDSVLKQVYIYGKPSVKPNEDGSIPAISMKAVAWPTYKNFRFIG
;
A
#
# COMPACT_ATOMS: atom_id res chain seq x y z
N MET A 1 23.47 -48.49 -25.17
CA MET A 1 24.45 -47.64 -24.46
C MET A 1 24.46 -46.31 -25.19
N LYS A 2 23.46 -45.42 -25.07
CA LYS A 2 23.16 -44.51 -23.93
C LYS A 2 24.45 -43.92 -23.37
N ASN A 3 24.86 -42.75 -23.89
CA ASN A 3 25.65 -41.70 -23.24
C ASN A 3 26.07 -40.68 -24.32
N LEU A 4 25.23 -39.66 -24.54
CA LEU A 4 25.71 -38.41 -25.11
C LEU A 4 25.05 -37.29 -24.33
N VAL A 5 25.73 -36.97 -23.25
CA VAL A 5 25.52 -35.86 -22.33
C VAL A 5 25.62 -34.57 -23.13
N TYR A 6 24.50 -34.07 -23.64
CA TYR A 6 24.39 -32.66 -23.99
C TYR A 6 23.85 -31.92 -22.77
N ALA A 7 24.82 -31.54 -21.94
CA ALA A 7 24.68 -30.52 -20.93
C ALA A 7 24.29 -29.20 -21.61
N LEU A 8 23.00 -28.91 -21.67
CA LEU A 8 22.51 -27.57 -21.91
C LEU A 8 22.01 -27.03 -20.58
N VAL A 9 22.87 -26.15 -20.06
CA VAL A 9 22.75 -25.31 -18.87
C VAL A 9 21.42 -24.55 -18.94
N GLY A 10 20.35 -25.19 -18.49
CA GLY A 10 19.09 -24.56 -18.15
C GLY A 10 19.14 -24.04 -16.73
N ALA A 11 20.07 -23.12 -16.43
CA ALA A 11 20.04 -22.36 -15.19
C ALA A 11 18.88 -21.37 -15.30
N GLY A 12 17.66 -21.88 -15.09
CA GLY A 12 16.50 -21.04 -14.84
C GLY A 12 16.81 -20.20 -13.61
N PHE A 13 17.10 -18.92 -13.85
CA PHE A 13 17.05 -17.88 -12.83
C PHE A 13 15.62 -17.85 -12.29
N MET A 14 15.34 -18.71 -11.31
CA MET A 14 14.21 -18.56 -10.43
C MET A 14 14.51 -17.29 -9.64
N ILE A 15 14.02 -16.14 -10.14
CA ILE A 15 13.89 -14.95 -9.31
C ILE A 15 12.88 -15.34 -8.24
N ALA A 16 13.39 -15.90 -7.14
CA ALA A 16 12.62 -16.01 -5.93
C ALA A 16 12.26 -14.58 -5.57
N CYS A 17 10.97 -14.22 -5.66
CA CYS A 17 10.45 -13.06 -4.97
C CYS A 17 10.80 -13.27 -3.50
N GLN A 18 11.89 -12.66 -3.04
CA GLN A 18 12.14 -12.57 -1.61
C GLN A 18 10.93 -11.82 -1.05
N PRO A 19 10.13 -12.44 -0.16
CA PRO A 19 9.10 -11.69 0.54
C PRO A 19 9.82 -10.56 1.25
N SER A 20 9.42 -9.32 0.97
CA SER A 20 9.92 -8.17 1.71
C SER A 20 9.58 -8.40 3.18
N ASP A 21 10.60 -8.56 4.03
CA ASP A 21 10.44 -8.73 5.49
C ASP A 21 9.88 -7.47 6.15
N GLN A 22 9.79 -6.36 5.41
CA GLN A 22 9.22 -5.11 5.91
C GLN A 22 7.68 -5.19 5.84
N PRO A 23 6.97 -4.86 6.95
CA PRO A 23 5.53 -4.90 6.97
C PRO A 23 4.95 -3.94 5.92
N GLU A 24 4.16 -4.47 5.00
CA GLU A 24 3.51 -3.71 3.95
C GLU A 24 2.00 -3.70 4.14
N ILE A 25 1.40 -2.55 3.88
CA ILE A 25 -0.04 -2.38 3.72
C ILE A 25 -0.30 -2.12 2.23
N SER A 26 -0.96 -3.06 1.57
CA SER A 26 -1.40 -2.91 0.19
C SER A 26 -2.86 -3.31 0.04
N GLY A 27 -3.52 -2.76 -0.98
CA GLY A 27 -4.95 -2.99 -1.18
C GLY A 27 -5.50 -2.25 -2.39
N MET A 28 -6.83 -2.38 -2.57
CA MET A 28 -7.57 -1.72 -3.62
C MET A 28 -8.64 -0.81 -3.01
N LEU A 29 -8.58 0.47 -3.35
CA LEU A 29 -9.58 1.48 -3.01
C LEU A 29 -10.50 1.69 -4.21
N THR A 30 -11.80 1.72 -3.94
CA THR A 30 -12.81 2.03 -4.96
C THR A 30 -13.60 3.26 -4.53
N GLY A 31 -14.04 4.07 -5.50
CA GLY A 31 -14.76 5.31 -5.22
C GLY A 31 -13.93 6.37 -4.49
N ILE A 32 -12.61 6.37 -4.70
CA ILE A 32 -11.72 7.50 -4.45
C ILE A 32 -11.39 8.12 -5.81
N GLU A 33 -11.73 9.39 -6.00
CA GLU A 33 -11.46 10.13 -7.26
C GLU A 33 -10.03 10.68 -7.32
N SER A 34 -9.19 10.38 -6.32
CA SER A 34 -7.82 10.88 -6.23
C SER A 34 -6.81 9.80 -6.58
N ASP A 35 -5.90 10.10 -7.51
CA ASP A 35 -4.75 9.26 -7.85
C ASP A 35 -3.63 9.33 -6.80
N THR A 36 -3.87 10.02 -5.68
CA THR A 36 -2.87 10.17 -4.62
C THR A 36 -3.51 9.99 -3.26
N LEU A 37 -2.82 9.26 -2.38
CA LEU A 37 -3.22 9.03 -1.00
C LEU A 37 -2.26 9.76 -0.06
N LEU A 38 -2.80 10.24 1.05
CA LEU A 38 -2.02 10.63 2.23
C LEU A 38 -2.11 9.49 3.24
N VAL A 39 -0.96 8.95 3.62
CA VAL A 39 -0.87 7.90 4.64
C VAL A 39 -0.17 8.46 5.86
N GLN A 40 -0.86 8.48 6.99
CA GLN A 40 -0.27 8.83 8.27
C GLN A 40 -0.01 7.57 9.07
N SER A 41 1.21 7.39 9.56
CA SER A 41 1.57 6.26 10.42
C SER A 41 2.32 6.74 11.66
N PHE A 42 2.03 6.14 12.81
CA PHE A 42 2.75 6.36 14.07
C PHE A 42 2.61 5.16 15.00
N PRO A 43 3.60 4.88 15.87
CA PRO A 43 3.47 3.89 16.92
C PRO A 43 2.27 4.19 17.83
N VAL A 44 1.52 3.17 18.24
CA VAL A 44 0.34 3.35 19.11
C VAL A 44 0.68 4.08 20.42
N ASN A 45 1.91 3.90 20.92
CA ASN A 45 2.37 4.48 22.19
C ASN A 45 3.08 5.84 22.02
N ASP A 46 3.29 6.31 20.79
CA ASP A 46 4.00 7.56 20.52
C ASP A 46 3.33 8.27 19.34
N ARG A 47 2.34 9.09 19.67
CA ARG A 47 1.53 9.81 18.68
C ARG A 47 2.30 10.96 18.02
N ASP A 48 3.37 11.44 18.66
CA ASP A 48 4.13 12.61 18.23
C ASP A 48 5.14 12.25 17.13
N SER A 49 5.59 10.99 17.06
CA SER A 49 6.38 10.46 15.94
C SER A 49 5.56 10.17 14.67
N ARG A 50 4.45 10.89 14.47
CA ARG A 50 3.64 10.82 13.26
C ARG A 50 4.45 11.16 12.01
N ARG A 51 4.50 10.18 11.11
CA ARG A 51 4.98 10.32 9.75
C ARG A 51 3.80 10.43 8.81
N THR A 52 3.89 11.35 7.84
CA THR A 52 2.93 11.46 6.73
C THR A 52 3.65 11.20 5.43
N ASP A 53 3.15 10.25 4.66
CA ASP A 53 3.65 9.90 3.33
C ASP A 53 2.59 10.21 2.27
N THR A 54 3.06 10.52 1.07
CA THR A 54 2.21 10.73 -0.11
C THR A 54 2.45 9.58 -1.07
N ILE A 55 1.39 8.87 -1.43
CA ILE A 55 1.48 7.64 -2.25
C ILE A 55 0.66 7.83 -3.52
N ALA A 56 1.25 7.56 -4.67
CA ALA A 56 0.51 7.48 -5.91
C ALA A 56 -0.33 6.19 -5.95
N MET A 57 -1.61 6.33 -6.23
CA MET A 57 -2.53 5.21 -6.45
C MET A 57 -2.51 4.85 -7.94
N GLN A 58 -2.42 3.56 -8.25
CA GLN A 58 -2.40 3.07 -9.63
C GLN A 58 -3.64 2.22 -9.87
N ASN A 59 -4.59 2.76 -10.64
CA ASN A 59 -5.84 2.06 -10.97
C ASN A 59 -6.58 1.53 -9.72
N GLY A 60 -6.71 2.36 -8.69
CA GLY A 60 -7.29 1.98 -7.40
C GLY A 60 -6.37 1.18 -6.48
N SER A 61 -5.25 0.66 -6.97
CA SER A 61 -4.29 -0.11 -6.18
C SER A 61 -3.26 0.79 -5.50
N PHE A 62 -2.87 0.45 -4.27
CA PHE A 62 -1.78 1.11 -3.56
C PHE A 62 -0.96 0.10 -2.75
N ALA A 63 0.27 0.48 -2.43
CA ALA A 63 1.15 -0.23 -1.52
C ALA A 63 1.93 0.78 -0.68
N PHE A 64 2.08 0.49 0.61
CA PHE A 64 2.77 1.33 1.58
C PHE A 64 3.58 0.47 2.53
N ASN A 65 4.87 0.79 2.67
CA ASN A 65 5.75 0.11 3.58
C ASN A 65 5.74 0.82 4.96
N LEU A 66 5.42 0.06 6.01
CA LEU A 66 5.37 0.57 7.39
C LEU A 66 6.75 0.69 8.03
N GLY A 67 7.80 0.16 7.39
CA GLY A 67 9.17 0.19 7.87
C GLY A 67 9.41 -0.88 8.93
N ASP A 68 9.51 -0.47 10.18
CA ASP A 68 9.68 -1.38 11.31
C ASP A 68 8.39 -2.14 11.67
N SER A 69 8.55 -3.19 12.47
CA SER A 69 7.47 -4.08 12.93
C SER A 69 6.77 -3.60 14.21
N VAL A 70 6.97 -2.35 14.64
CA VAL A 70 6.25 -1.81 15.81
C VAL A 70 4.77 -1.68 15.46
N LEU A 71 3.90 -1.93 16.44
CA LEU A 71 2.45 -1.74 16.26
C LEU A 71 2.14 -0.26 15.99
N LYS A 72 1.62 0.01 14.79
CA LYS A 72 1.32 1.36 14.30
C LYS A 72 -0.16 1.55 14.07
N GLN A 73 -0.64 2.75 14.38
CA GLN A 73 -1.91 3.23 13.89
C GLN A 73 -1.69 3.90 12.53
N VAL A 74 -2.50 3.53 11.54
CA VAL A 74 -2.38 3.99 10.15
C VAL A 74 -3.69 4.60 9.69
N TYR A 75 -3.64 5.84 9.21
CA TYR A 75 -4.76 6.51 8.56
C TYR A 75 -4.45 6.71 7.09
N ILE A 76 -5.41 6.39 6.22
CA ILE A 76 -5.29 6.55 4.77
C ILE A 76 -6.41 7.47 4.31
N TYR A 77 -6.03 8.56 3.66
CA TYR A 77 -6.95 9.55 3.12
C TYR A 77 -6.72 9.69 1.62
N GLY A 78 -7.79 9.85 0.84
CA GLY A 78 -7.66 10.38 -0.51
C GLY A 78 -7.12 11.81 -0.44
N LYS A 79 -6.03 12.11 -1.14
CA LYS A 79 -5.51 13.48 -1.20
C LYS A 79 -6.53 14.34 -1.96
N PRO A 80 -7.14 15.35 -1.35
CA PRO A 80 -8.09 16.21 -2.05
C PRO A 80 -7.40 16.89 -3.23
N SER A 81 -8.13 17.03 -4.34
CA SER A 81 -7.73 17.98 -5.36
C SER A 81 -7.75 19.38 -4.74
N VAL A 82 -6.61 20.06 -4.78
CA VAL A 82 -6.51 21.47 -4.39
C VAL A 82 -7.04 22.40 -5.48
N LYS A 83 -7.49 21.86 -6.62
CA LYS A 83 -8.17 22.65 -7.64
C LYS A 83 -9.54 23.04 -7.09
N PRO A 84 -9.81 24.33 -6.85
CA PRO A 84 -11.13 24.78 -6.45
C PRO A 84 -12.12 24.44 -7.56
N ASN A 85 -13.36 24.16 -7.17
CA ASN A 85 -14.50 24.17 -8.08
C ASN A 85 -14.65 25.56 -8.73
N GLU A 86 -15.46 25.67 -9.77
CA GLU A 86 -15.70 26.96 -10.45
C GLU A 86 -16.20 28.07 -9.51
N ASP A 87 -16.87 27.67 -8.41
CA ASP A 87 -17.37 28.56 -7.36
C ASP A 87 -16.34 28.86 -6.24
N GLY A 88 -15.11 28.35 -6.36
CA GLY A 88 -14.05 28.52 -5.37
C GLY A 88 -14.13 27.56 -4.17
N SER A 89 -15.10 26.66 -4.12
CA SER A 89 -15.19 25.64 -3.06
C SER A 89 -14.15 24.54 -3.25
N ILE A 90 -13.72 23.90 -2.16
CA ILE A 90 -12.84 22.73 -2.20
C ILE A 90 -13.72 21.49 -2.43
N PRO A 91 -13.42 20.63 -3.42
CA PRO A 91 -14.24 19.45 -3.69
C PRO A 91 -14.29 18.51 -2.48
N ALA A 92 -15.49 18.04 -2.14
CA ALA A 92 -15.71 17.14 -1.03
C ALA A 92 -15.05 15.78 -1.29
N ILE A 93 -14.30 15.27 -0.32
CA ILE A 93 -13.69 13.94 -0.39
C ILE A 93 -14.77 12.92 0.02
N SER A 94 -15.22 12.08 -0.91
CA SER A 94 -16.02 10.89 -0.60
C SER A 94 -15.15 9.65 -0.74
N MET A 95 -15.23 8.72 0.21
CA MET A 95 -14.50 7.44 0.18
C MET A 95 -15.52 6.32 0.27
N LYS A 96 -15.67 5.53 -0.79
CA LYS A 96 -16.48 4.30 -0.76
C LYS A 96 -15.64 3.15 -0.18
N ALA A 97 -16.35 2.18 0.40
CA ALA A 97 -15.81 1.13 1.24
C ALA A 97 -14.50 0.51 0.73
N VAL A 98 -13.54 0.33 1.64
CA VAL A 98 -12.25 -0.28 1.35
C VAL A 98 -12.34 -1.79 1.56
N ALA A 99 -11.98 -2.56 0.52
CA ALA A 99 -11.84 -4.01 0.63
C ALA A 99 -10.36 -4.35 0.83
N TRP A 100 -10.04 -4.93 1.99
CA TRP A 100 -8.69 -5.41 2.31
C TRP A 100 -8.65 -6.94 2.19
N PRO A 101 -7.65 -7.53 1.52
CA PRO A 101 -7.40 -8.96 1.66
C PRO A 101 -7.05 -9.26 3.12
N THR A 102 -7.66 -10.32 3.67
CA THR A 102 -7.48 -10.74 5.06
C THR A 102 -6.05 -11.23 5.30
N TYR A 103 -5.20 -10.38 5.90
CA TYR A 103 -3.93 -10.82 6.47
C TYR A 103 -4.14 -11.32 7.89
N LYS A 104 -3.48 -12.43 8.27
CA LYS A 104 -3.64 -13.14 9.57
C LYS A 104 -3.50 -12.27 10.83
N ASN A 105 -2.93 -11.07 10.73
CA ASN A 105 -2.54 -10.25 11.88
C ASN A 105 -3.22 -8.87 11.96
N PHE A 106 -4.16 -8.54 11.07
CA PHE A 106 -4.91 -7.29 11.16
C PHE A 106 -6.29 -7.52 11.80
N ARG A 107 -6.55 -6.84 12.93
CA ARG A 107 -7.87 -6.79 13.58
C ARG A 107 -8.45 -5.39 13.41
N PHE A 108 -9.61 -5.31 12.78
CA PHE A 108 -10.40 -4.08 12.71
C PHE A 108 -11.05 -3.82 14.07
N ILE A 109 -10.90 -2.59 14.59
CA ILE A 109 -11.70 -2.05 15.69
C ILE A 109 -12.53 -0.94 15.05
N GLY A 110 -13.79 -1.24 14.75
CA GLY A 110 -14.78 -0.29 14.24
C GLY A 110 -15.58 0.33 15.36
#